data_AF-I7JVW4-F1
#
_entry.id   AF-I7JVW4-F1
#
_cell.length_a   1.000
_cell.length_b   1.000
_cell.length_c   1.000
_cell.angle_alpha   90.00
_cell.angle_beta   90.00
_cell.angle_gamma   90.00
#
_symmetry.space_group_name_H-M   'P 1'
#
loop_
_entity.id
_entity.type
_entity.pdbx_description
1 polymer ?
#
loop_
_entity_poly.entity_id
_entity_poly.type
_entity_poly.pdbx_seq_one_letter_code
_entity_poly.pdbx_strand_id
1 'polypeptide(L)'
;MSSRISGSNPAWRRALLGGSVAIAVAASGAVVLPNSPLVPSAVAQEAGQSENAAPQGREIIDADAIASGAITNATQLSNAAEEQGARVISGRAQIVTPKGGGQLTPTYDSFEPVPEGTTVYAQWIDKDGAVSPVYSAETHDLPGAAGSGGPGTYAFKLPVWTDADGNEHRFLAHSNQRYRIWVEPTVNPATGNELVQLRAAGGYLPYTFASGSGEGLGEFALTGSNLQRTGVWLY
;
A
#
# COMPACT_ATOMS: atom_id res chain seq x y z
N MET A 1 22.33 -58.87 13.32
CA MET A 1 20.93 -59.32 13.52
C MET A 1 20.04 -58.19 13.04
N SER A 2 19.47 -58.26 11.83
CA SER A 2 18.12 -58.80 11.54
C SER A 2 17.05 -58.09 12.38
N SER A 3 15.91 -57.61 11.88
CA SER A 3 15.19 -57.64 10.60
C SER A 3 13.87 -56.89 10.93
N ARG A 4 13.45 -55.82 10.21
CA ARG A 4 12.46 -55.85 9.10
C ARG A 4 11.05 -56.31 9.60
N ILE A 5 9.94 -55.60 9.39
CA ILE A 5 9.02 -55.64 8.20
C ILE A 5 7.74 -54.83 8.55
N SER A 6 7.33 -53.84 7.72
CA SER A 6 6.13 -53.79 6.82
C SER A 6 4.76 -53.61 7.51
N GLY A 7 3.74 -52.94 6.97
CA GLY A 7 3.46 -52.34 5.65
C GLY A 7 2.36 -51.28 5.84
N SER A 8 1.67 -50.69 4.86
CA SER A 8 1.46 -51.05 3.46
C SER A 8 0.68 -49.92 2.78
N ASN A 9 1.16 -49.48 1.60
CA ASN A 9 0.38 -48.77 0.59
C ASN A 9 -0.57 -49.77 -0.12
N PRO A 10 -1.59 -49.28 -0.85
CA PRO A 10 -1.57 -49.63 -2.26
C PRO A 10 -1.95 -48.49 -3.22
N ALA A 11 -1.08 -48.33 -4.22
CA ALA A 11 -1.36 -47.71 -5.50
C ALA A 11 -2.30 -48.58 -6.34
N TRP A 12 -3.24 -47.97 -7.05
CA TRP A 12 -4.06 -48.64 -8.06
C TRP A 12 -3.44 -48.47 -9.45
N ARG A 13 -3.29 -49.58 -10.19
CA ARG A 13 -2.82 -49.64 -11.58
C ARG A 13 -3.96 -50.15 -12.50
N ARG A 14 -4.19 -49.39 -13.57
CA ARG A 14 -4.48 -49.73 -14.99
C ARG A 14 -5.60 -50.72 -15.36
N ALA A 15 -6.42 -50.30 -16.33
CA ALA A 15 -6.93 -51.14 -17.42
C ALA A 15 -7.10 -50.32 -18.72
N LEU A 16 -6.69 -50.93 -19.85
CA LEU A 16 -6.81 -50.46 -21.23
C LEU A 16 -8.23 -50.66 -21.78
N LEU A 17 -8.58 -49.97 -22.88
CA LEU A 17 -9.11 -50.57 -24.12
C LEU A 17 -9.27 -49.50 -25.22
N GLY A 18 -8.75 -49.82 -26.40
CA GLY A 18 -8.95 -49.04 -27.64
C GLY A 18 -10.20 -49.47 -28.39
N GLY A 19 -10.60 -48.64 -29.36
CA GLY A 19 -11.66 -48.94 -30.31
C GLY A 19 -11.82 -47.79 -31.32
N SER A 20 -11.25 -47.96 -32.51
CA SER A 20 -11.50 -47.12 -33.68
C SER A 20 -12.86 -47.47 -34.29
N VAL A 21 -13.69 -46.47 -34.68
CA VAL A 21 -14.75 -46.66 -35.69
C VAL A 21 -14.94 -45.40 -36.54
N ALA A 22 -14.73 -45.62 -37.84
CA ALA A 22 -15.34 -45.07 -39.06
C ALA A 22 -15.62 -43.56 -39.28
N ILE A 23 -15.04 -43.09 -40.39
CA ILE A 23 -15.47 -41.98 -41.24
C ILE A 23 -16.81 -42.31 -41.91
N ALA A 24 -17.70 -41.33 -42.01
CA ALA A 24 -18.70 -41.24 -43.07
C ALA A 24 -18.91 -39.79 -43.51
N VAL A 25 -18.81 -39.56 -44.82
CA VAL A 25 -18.96 -38.30 -45.55
C VAL A 25 -20.38 -38.21 -46.13
N ALA A 26 -21.01 -37.03 -46.08
CA ALA A 26 -21.90 -36.44 -47.09
C ALA A 26 -22.44 -35.10 -46.53
N ALA A 27 -22.04 -33.94 -47.03
CA ALA A 27 -22.47 -33.25 -48.25
C ALA A 27 -23.45 -32.08 -47.94
N SER A 28 -22.90 -30.87 -48.10
CA SER A 28 -23.51 -29.66 -48.66
C SER A 28 -24.79 -29.05 -48.05
N GLY A 29 -24.60 -27.91 -47.40
CA GLY A 29 -25.61 -26.88 -47.18
C GLY A 29 -24.95 -25.57 -46.76
N ALA A 30 -24.48 -24.78 -47.72
CA ALA A 30 -23.95 -23.45 -47.45
C ALA A 30 -25.11 -22.51 -47.11
N VAL A 31 -25.20 -22.09 -45.84
CA VAL A 31 -26.00 -20.92 -45.46
C VAL A 31 -25.10 -19.70 -45.58
N VAL A 32 -25.35 -18.87 -46.58
CA VAL A 32 -24.76 -17.55 -46.71
C VAL A 32 -25.43 -16.65 -45.67
N LEU A 33 -24.72 -16.36 -44.57
CA LEU A 33 -25.09 -15.27 -43.68
C LEU A 33 -24.61 -13.95 -44.31
N PRO A 34 -25.42 -12.87 -44.32
CA PRO A 34 -25.01 -11.59 -44.87
C PRO A 34 -23.79 -11.04 -44.11
N ASN A 35 -22.72 -10.81 -44.86
CA ASN A 35 -21.51 -10.14 -44.44
C ASN A 35 -21.80 -8.64 -44.25
N SER A 36 -22.25 -8.24 -43.06
CA SER A 36 -22.21 -6.85 -42.65
C SER A 36 -20.83 -6.56 -42.08
N PRO A 37 -20.07 -5.55 -42.58
CA PRO A 37 -18.89 -5.09 -41.87
C PRO A 37 -19.35 -4.56 -40.51
N LEU A 38 -18.86 -5.17 -39.43
CA LEU A 38 -18.88 -4.55 -38.11
C LEU A 38 -17.98 -3.31 -38.21
N VAL A 39 -18.58 -2.17 -38.53
CA VAL A 39 -18.03 -0.86 -38.16
C VAL A 39 -17.96 -0.89 -36.63
N PRO A 40 -16.77 -0.84 -36.01
CA PRO A 40 -16.71 -0.61 -34.58
C PRO A 40 -17.27 0.80 -34.38
N SER A 41 -18.42 0.89 -33.71
CA SER A 41 -18.85 2.15 -33.13
C SER A 41 -17.70 2.63 -32.25
N ALA A 42 -17.03 3.69 -32.70
CA ALA A 42 -16.11 4.45 -31.88
C ALA A 42 -16.94 5.09 -30.76
N VAL A 43 -17.15 4.32 -29.68
CA VAL A 43 -17.33 4.92 -28.37
C VAL A 43 -16.01 5.61 -28.09
N ALA A 44 -16.02 6.94 -28.20
CA ALA A 44 -14.99 7.77 -27.63
C ALA A 44 -14.98 7.44 -26.13
N GLN A 45 -14.09 6.51 -25.77
CA GLN A 45 -13.75 6.26 -24.38
C GLN A 45 -12.94 7.50 -23.99
N GLU A 46 -13.64 8.48 -23.43
CA GLU A 46 -13.03 9.53 -22.64
C GLU A 46 -12.09 8.81 -21.68
N ALA A 47 -10.79 9.01 -21.90
CA ALA A 47 -9.74 8.32 -21.17
C ALA A 47 -9.94 8.65 -19.69
N GLY A 48 -10.58 7.74 -18.97
CA GLY A 48 -10.74 7.81 -17.53
C GLY A 48 -9.35 8.03 -16.96
N GLN A 49 -9.18 9.20 -16.34
CA GLN A 49 -8.00 9.51 -15.55
C GLN A 49 -7.79 8.35 -14.58
N SER A 50 -6.57 7.83 -14.55
CA SER A 50 -6.16 6.79 -13.62
C SER A 50 -6.53 7.21 -12.21
N GLU A 51 -7.46 6.50 -11.58
CA GLU A 51 -7.88 6.67 -10.18
C GLU A 51 -6.71 6.42 -9.19
N ASN A 52 -5.56 5.94 -9.72
CA ASN A 52 -4.31 5.66 -9.03
C ASN A 52 -3.21 6.71 -9.24
N ALA A 53 -3.47 7.82 -9.95
CA ALA A 53 -2.54 8.94 -9.96
C ALA A 53 -2.79 9.84 -8.75
N ALA A 54 -1.75 10.45 -8.20
CA ALA A 54 -1.90 11.56 -7.24
C ALA A 54 -2.91 12.57 -7.80
N PRO A 55 -3.81 13.13 -6.96
CA PRO A 55 -4.89 13.98 -7.45
C PRO A 55 -4.30 15.25 -8.05
N GLN A 56 -4.16 15.26 -9.38
CA GLN A 56 -3.76 16.41 -10.16
C GLN A 56 -4.81 17.51 -9.93
N GLY A 57 -4.47 18.55 -9.16
CA GLY A 57 -5.33 19.70 -8.90
C GLY A 57 -5.92 19.84 -7.48
N ARG A 58 -5.55 18.99 -6.50
CA ARG A 58 -5.85 19.27 -5.07
C ARG A 58 -4.65 19.94 -4.40
N GLU A 59 -4.92 20.92 -3.54
CA GLU A 59 -3.91 21.55 -2.70
C GLU A 59 -3.23 20.50 -1.81
N ILE A 60 -1.90 20.48 -1.86
CA ILE A 60 -1.06 19.64 -1.01
C ILE A 60 -0.68 20.50 0.19
N ILE A 61 -1.05 20.03 1.38
CA ILE A 61 -0.79 20.73 2.64
C ILE A 61 0.45 20.13 3.29
N ASP A 62 1.44 20.96 3.59
CA ASP A 62 2.58 20.54 4.40
C ASP A 62 2.11 20.23 5.83
N ALA A 63 2.28 18.97 6.22
CA ALA A 63 1.92 18.46 7.54
C ALA A 63 3.13 17.78 8.19
N ASP A 64 4.35 18.11 7.81
CA ASP A 64 5.55 17.50 8.36
C ASP A 64 5.68 17.79 9.87
N ALA A 65 5.46 16.76 10.69
CA ALA A 65 5.53 16.86 12.13
C ALA A 65 6.97 17.00 12.64
N ILE A 66 7.96 16.53 11.88
CA ILE A 66 9.36 16.53 12.27
C ILE A 66 10.00 17.88 11.91
N ALA A 67 9.82 18.33 10.67
CA ALA A 67 10.32 19.62 10.21
C ALA A 67 9.67 20.80 10.96
N SER A 68 8.38 20.69 11.32
CA SER A 68 7.70 21.71 12.14
C SER A 68 8.15 21.73 13.60
N GLY A 69 8.92 20.73 14.05
CA GLY A 69 9.35 20.58 15.44
C GLY A 69 8.27 20.05 16.39
N ALA A 70 7.11 19.63 15.87
CA ALA A 70 6.07 18.99 16.68
C ALA A 70 6.53 17.63 17.24
N ILE A 71 7.35 16.90 16.47
CA ILE A 71 8.01 15.65 16.84
C ILE A 71 9.52 15.84 16.67
N THR A 72 10.27 15.74 17.76
CA THR A 72 11.73 15.82 17.78
C THR A 72 12.39 14.52 18.23
N ASN A 73 11.60 13.57 18.74
CA ASN A 73 12.06 12.26 19.19
C ASN A 73 11.04 11.16 18.87
N ALA A 74 11.52 9.97 18.50
CA ALA A 74 10.69 8.83 18.17
C ALA A 74 9.79 8.34 19.33
N THR A 75 10.13 8.63 20.58
CA THR A 75 9.26 8.31 21.73
C THR A 75 7.93 9.08 21.70
N GLN A 76 7.92 10.29 21.11
CA GLN A 76 6.71 11.11 20.99
C GLN A 76 5.72 10.51 19.99
N LEU A 77 6.19 9.73 19.01
CA LEU A 77 5.32 9.04 18.05
C LEU A 77 4.41 8.01 18.73
N SER A 78 4.82 7.46 19.87
CA SER A 78 4.03 6.53 20.66
C SER A 78 3.26 7.20 21.81
N ASN A 79 3.50 8.47 22.07
CA ASN A 79 2.95 9.17 23.23
C ASN A 79 1.70 9.99 22.83
N ALA A 80 0.55 9.34 22.83
CA ALA A 80 -0.75 9.96 22.56
C ALA A 80 -1.26 10.91 23.65
N ALA A 81 -0.72 10.85 24.86
CA ALA A 81 -1.17 11.70 25.97
C ALA A 81 -0.70 13.15 25.80
N GLU A 82 0.35 13.36 25.02
CA GLU A 82 0.85 14.67 24.68
C GLU A 82 0.26 15.16 23.38
N GLU A 83 -0.07 16.45 23.32
CA GLU A 83 -0.64 17.07 22.12
C GLU A 83 0.25 16.84 20.89
N GLN A 84 1.56 16.69 21.09
CA GLN A 84 2.57 16.42 20.07
C GLN A 84 2.26 15.14 19.27
N GLY A 85 2.04 14.01 19.96
CA GLY A 85 1.81 12.70 19.34
C GLY A 85 0.38 12.47 18.85
N ALA A 86 -0.59 13.26 19.32
CA ALA A 86 -1.98 13.12 18.91
C ALA A 86 -2.21 13.51 17.43
N ARG A 87 -3.10 12.81 16.72
CA ARG A 87 -3.42 13.05 15.30
C ARG A 87 -2.21 12.91 14.37
N VAL A 88 -1.27 12.07 14.76
CA VAL A 88 -0.08 11.78 13.96
C VAL A 88 -0.25 10.47 13.20
N ILE A 89 0.13 10.47 11.92
CA ILE A 89 0.43 9.23 11.18
C ILE A 89 1.94 9.18 10.99
N SER A 90 2.60 8.11 11.44
CA SER A 90 4.06 7.99 11.33
C SER A 90 4.51 6.61 10.89
N GLY A 91 5.69 6.56 10.27
CA GLY A 91 6.23 5.34 9.71
C GLY A 91 7.62 5.52 9.14
N ARG A 92 8.08 4.50 8.40
CA ARG A 92 9.39 4.51 7.74
C ARG A 92 9.28 4.21 6.25
N ALA A 93 10.10 4.87 5.46
CA ALA A 93 10.28 4.60 4.04
C ALA A 93 11.63 3.91 3.80
N GLN A 94 11.62 2.82 3.05
CA GLN A 94 12.79 1.96 2.83
C GLN A 94 12.92 1.52 1.37
N ILE A 95 14.16 1.23 0.96
CA ILE A 95 14.51 0.66 -0.36
C ILE A 95 14.73 -0.84 -0.21
N VAL A 96 13.92 -1.62 -0.92
CA VAL A 96 13.96 -3.07 -0.95
C VAL A 96 15.13 -3.53 -1.79
N THR A 97 16.01 -4.30 -1.15
CA THR A 97 17.10 -5.01 -1.83
C THR A 97 16.97 -6.51 -1.58
N PRO A 98 17.36 -7.38 -2.53
CA PRO A 98 17.33 -8.82 -2.33
C PRO A 98 18.17 -9.23 -1.11
N LYS A 99 17.51 -9.65 -0.03
CA LYS A 99 18.15 -10.06 1.23
C LYS A 99 17.38 -11.20 1.87
N GLY A 100 18.08 -12.25 2.27
CA GLY A 100 17.48 -13.37 2.99
C GLY A 100 16.88 -12.90 4.32
N GLY A 101 15.62 -13.29 4.58
CA GLY A 101 14.91 -12.92 5.80
C GLY A 101 14.46 -11.45 5.89
N GLY A 102 14.61 -10.66 4.82
CA GLY A 102 14.11 -9.29 4.78
C GLY A 102 12.58 -9.25 4.87
N GLN A 103 12.06 -8.68 5.96
CA GLN A 103 10.62 -8.57 6.17
C GLN A 103 10.16 -7.17 5.81
N LEU A 104 9.16 -7.08 4.94
CA LEU A 104 8.52 -5.82 4.57
C LEU A 104 7.55 -5.41 5.69
N THR A 105 8.06 -5.11 6.88
CA THR A 105 7.26 -4.69 8.02
C THR A 105 7.99 -3.55 8.73
N PRO A 106 7.28 -2.53 9.21
CA PRO A 106 7.91 -1.38 9.85
C PRO A 106 8.43 -1.72 11.26
N THR A 107 8.16 -2.93 11.74
CA THR A 107 8.65 -3.46 13.02
C THR A 107 10.17 -3.72 12.99
N TYR A 108 10.74 -3.99 11.82
CA TYR A 108 12.13 -4.42 11.69
C TYR A 108 12.91 -3.60 10.66
N ASP A 109 14.15 -3.30 11.00
CA ASP A 109 15.07 -2.52 10.17
C ASP A 109 15.79 -3.42 9.16
N SER A 110 15.00 -4.04 8.28
CA SER A 110 15.51 -5.05 7.35
C SER A 110 16.23 -4.46 6.14
N PHE A 111 15.86 -3.24 5.75
CA PHE A 111 16.19 -2.59 4.48
C PHE A 111 16.79 -1.20 4.69
N GLU A 112 17.53 -0.74 3.68
CA GLU A 112 18.11 0.60 3.68
C GLU A 112 17.01 1.67 3.69
N PRO A 113 17.19 2.79 4.39
CA PRO A 113 16.25 3.91 4.33
C PRO A 113 16.25 4.51 2.93
N VAL A 114 15.12 5.11 2.54
CA VAL A 114 15.13 6.06 1.42
C VAL A 114 16.00 7.27 1.77
N PRO A 115 16.50 8.04 0.78
CA PRO A 115 17.21 9.28 1.05
C PRO A 115 16.42 10.21 1.97
N GLU A 116 17.12 10.89 2.86
CA GLU A 116 16.53 11.98 3.64
C GLU A 116 15.98 13.07 2.71
N GLY A 117 14.87 13.70 3.09
CA GLY A 117 14.16 14.67 2.26
C GLY A 117 13.25 14.03 1.19
N THR A 118 13.05 12.71 1.18
CA THR A 118 12.11 12.07 0.26
C THR A 118 10.68 12.44 0.68
N THR A 119 9.91 13.05 -0.23
CA THR A 119 8.52 13.42 0.04
C THR A 119 7.63 12.18 0.12
N VAL A 120 6.89 12.08 1.22
CA VAL A 120 5.84 11.09 1.47
C VAL A 120 4.51 11.83 1.52
N TYR A 121 3.49 11.23 0.94
CA TYR A 121 2.15 11.78 0.91
C TYR A 121 1.20 10.94 1.74
N ALA A 122 0.19 11.60 2.33
CA ALA A 122 -0.88 10.96 3.06
C ALA A 122 -2.24 11.54 2.67
N GLN A 123 -3.27 10.70 2.73
CA GLN A 123 -4.67 11.12 2.63
C GLN A 123 -5.53 10.19 3.47
N TRP A 124 -6.62 10.69 4.03
CA TRP A 124 -7.53 9.91 4.84
C TRP A 124 -8.99 10.20 4.51
N ILE A 125 -9.87 9.28 4.91
CA ILE A 125 -11.32 9.34 4.76
C ILE A 125 -11.93 9.25 6.16
N ASP A 126 -12.80 10.19 6.49
CA ASP A 126 -13.52 10.19 7.76
C ASP A 126 -14.68 9.19 7.76
N LYS A 127 -15.28 8.96 8.93
CA LYS A 127 -16.38 8.02 9.15
C LYS A 127 -17.65 8.28 8.34
N ASP A 128 -17.83 9.50 7.86
CA ASP A 128 -18.95 9.93 7.00
C ASP A 128 -18.60 9.89 5.51
N GLY A 129 -17.37 9.48 5.16
CA GLY A 129 -16.90 9.42 3.79
C GLY A 129 -16.21 10.71 3.30
N ALA A 130 -16.12 11.74 4.13
CA ALA A 130 -15.40 12.96 3.79
C ALA A 130 -13.92 12.66 3.52
N VAL A 131 -13.42 13.08 2.36
CA VAL A 131 -12.04 12.83 1.93
C VAL A 131 -11.19 14.04 2.26
N SER A 132 -10.13 13.85 3.04
CA SER A 132 -9.23 14.92 3.43
C SER A 132 -8.49 15.52 2.22
N PRO A 133 -7.90 16.73 2.36
CA PRO A 133 -6.79 17.16 1.53
C PRO A 133 -5.66 16.13 1.48
N VAL A 134 -4.75 16.29 0.51
CA VAL A 134 -3.51 15.53 0.49
C VAL A 134 -2.50 16.26 1.36
N TYR A 135 -1.80 15.51 2.20
CA TYR A 135 -0.76 16.03 3.06
C TYR A 135 0.60 15.55 2.58
N SER A 136 1.63 16.37 2.74
CA SER A 136 3.02 16.00 2.50
C SER A 136 3.84 16.06 3.79
N ALA A 137 4.85 15.20 3.89
CA ALA A 137 5.93 15.26 4.87
C ALA A 137 7.19 14.70 4.21
N GLU A 138 8.36 15.08 4.69
CA GLU A 138 9.63 14.53 4.23
C GLU A 138 10.12 13.41 5.15
N THR A 139 11.06 12.61 4.65
CA THR A 139 11.78 11.65 5.48
C THR A 139 12.94 12.32 6.19
N HIS A 140 13.16 11.92 7.44
CA HIS A 140 14.18 12.46 8.35
C HIS A 140 14.95 11.33 9.03
N ASP A 141 16.13 11.66 9.59
CA ASP A 141 16.76 10.83 10.62
C ASP A 141 16.28 11.25 12.02
N LEU A 142 15.20 10.62 12.49
CA LEU A 142 14.57 10.96 13.77
C LEU A 142 15.27 10.20 14.93
N PRO A 143 15.91 10.88 15.89
CA PRO A 143 16.53 10.19 17.03
C PRO A 143 15.46 9.55 17.94
N GLY A 144 15.80 8.44 18.61
CA GLY A 144 14.95 7.82 19.61
C GLY A 144 14.85 6.30 19.51
N ALA A 145 13.76 5.72 20.02
CA ALA A 145 13.59 4.27 20.16
C ALA A 145 13.68 3.53 18.81
N ALA A 146 14.52 2.49 18.77
CA ALA A 146 14.67 1.59 17.63
C ALA A 146 13.31 0.96 17.24
N GLY A 147 13.02 0.91 15.94
CA GLY A 147 11.76 0.39 15.39
C GLY A 147 10.57 1.38 15.40
N SER A 148 10.74 2.59 15.93
CA SER A 148 9.77 3.69 15.76
C SER A 148 10.39 4.95 15.14
N GLY A 149 11.71 5.12 15.23
CA GLY A 149 12.46 6.21 14.58
C GLY A 149 13.67 5.72 13.79
N GLY A 150 14.63 6.63 13.57
CA GLY A 150 15.84 6.43 12.77
C GLY A 150 15.72 6.96 11.35
N PRO A 151 16.67 6.62 10.46
CA PRO A 151 16.69 7.10 9.08
C PRO A 151 15.45 6.68 8.28
N GLY A 152 14.96 7.58 7.43
CA GLY A 152 13.79 7.34 6.58
C GLY A 152 12.45 7.46 7.33
N THR A 153 12.45 8.05 8.53
CA THR A 153 11.22 8.26 9.31
C THR A 153 10.43 9.43 8.75
N TYR A 154 9.13 9.27 8.59
CA TYR A 154 8.21 10.37 8.29
C TYR A 154 7.13 10.45 9.38
N ALA A 155 6.59 11.64 9.60
CA ALA A 155 5.44 11.83 10.47
C ALA A 155 4.57 13.00 9.99
N PHE A 156 3.27 12.75 9.88
CA PHE A 156 2.27 13.73 9.49
C PHE A 156 1.53 14.22 10.72
N LYS A 157 1.55 15.53 11.00
CA LYS A 157 0.70 16.17 11.99
C LYS A 157 -0.59 16.62 11.32
N LEU A 158 -1.62 15.78 11.36
CA LEU A 158 -2.85 16.04 10.60
C LEU A 158 -3.67 17.18 11.24
N PRO A 159 -3.93 18.28 10.52
CA PRO A 159 -4.77 19.36 11.02
C PRO A 159 -6.25 18.92 11.10
N VAL A 160 -7.02 19.66 11.89
CA VAL A 160 -8.48 19.64 11.74
C VAL A 160 -8.81 20.46 10.50
N TRP A 161 -9.67 19.94 9.64
CA TRP A 161 -10.12 20.66 8.45
C TRP A 161 -11.65 20.72 8.44
N THR A 162 -12.19 21.76 7.80
CA THR A 162 -13.63 21.96 7.64
C THR A 162 -14.00 21.69 6.20
N ASP A 163 -15.01 20.85 5.97
CA ASP A 163 -15.52 20.56 4.63
C ASP A 163 -16.35 21.72 4.05
N ALA A 164 -16.80 21.56 2.80
CA ALA A 164 -17.64 22.55 2.13
C ALA A 164 -19.01 22.74 2.80
N ASP A 165 -19.46 21.76 3.59
CA ASP A 165 -20.73 21.76 4.31
C ASP A 165 -20.59 22.34 5.73
N GLY A 166 -19.38 22.70 6.15
CA GLY A 166 -19.08 23.29 7.46
C GLY A 166 -18.79 22.28 8.57
N ASN A 167 -18.65 20.99 8.25
CA ASN A 167 -18.33 19.95 9.23
C ASN A 167 -16.83 19.90 9.51
N GLU A 168 -16.45 19.78 10.79
CA GLU A 168 -15.06 19.58 11.18
C GLU A 168 -14.66 18.11 11.18
N HIS A 169 -13.54 17.81 10.53
CA HIS A 169 -13.00 16.47 10.39
C HIS A 169 -11.63 16.36 11.06
N ARG A 170 -11.42 15.26 11.79
CA ARG A 170 -10.17 14.94 12.49
C ARG A 170 -9.81 13.46 12.36
N PHE A 171 -8.55 13.18 12.06
CA PHE A 171 -8.05 11.81 12.07
C PHE A 171 -7.76 11.33 13.51
N LEU A 172 -8.30 10.17 13.89
CA LEU A 172 -8.23 9.61 15.24
C LEU A 172 -7.89 8.11 15.25
N ALA A 173 -7.42 7.56 14.13
CA ALA A 173 -7.07 6.15 14.02
C ALA A 173 -8.21 5.18 14.41
N HIS A 174 -9.46 5.55 14.11
CA HIS A 174 -10.60 4.66 14.27
C HIS A 174 -10.76 3.73 13.07
N SER A 175 -11.36 2.55 13.27
CA SER A 175 -11.60 1.55 12.22
C SER A 175 -12.64 1.98 11.18
N ASN A 176 -13.47 2.98 11.49
CA ASN A 176 -14.40 3.60 10.54
C ASN A 176 -13.76 4.75 9.74
N GLN A 177 -12.51 5.10 10.02
CA GLN A 177 -11.71 5.98 9.17
C GLN A 177 -10.83 5.12 8.26
N ARG A 178 -10.34 5.70 7.19
CA ARG A 178 -9.37 5.06 6.29
C ARG A 178 -8.21 5.97 6.01
N TYR A 179 -7.04 5.42 5.72
CA TYR A 179 -5.86 6.21 5.36
C TYR A 179 -5.10 5.55 4.21
N ARG A 180 -4.36 6.35 3.45
CA ARG A 180 -3.37 5.87 2.49
C ARG A 180 -2.11 6.69 2.60
N ILE A 181 -0.99 6.06 2.30
CA ILE A 181 0.34 6.66 2.27
C ILE A 181 1.05 6.22 1.00
N TRP A 182 1.76 7.14 0.37
CA TRP A 182 2.51 6.83 -0.84
C TRP A 182 3.73 7.72 -1.01
N VAL A 183 4.65 7.26 -1.85
CA VAL A 183 5.80 8.03 -2.34
C VAL A 183 5.70 8.01 -3.86
N GLU A 184 5.78 9.18 -4.49
CA GLU A 184 5.84 9.27 -5.95
C GLU A 184 7.18 8.72 -6.46
N PRO A 185 7.25 8.27 -7.72
CA PRO A 185 8.51 7.85 -8.32
C PRO A 185 9.62 8.90 -8.11
N THR A 186 10.77 8.44 -7.63
CA THR A 186 11.92 9.29 -7.31
C THR A 186 13.21 8.65 -7.82
N VAL A 187 14.36 9.24 -7.56
CA VAL A 187 15.65 8.74 -8.01
C VAL A 187 16.48 8.24 -6.83
N ASN A 188 17.06 7.06 -6.95
CA ASN A 188 18.06 6.57 -6.03
C ASN A 188 19.38 7.34 -6.24
N PRO A 189 19.85 8.15 -5.28
CA PRO A 189 21.05 8.97 -5.47
C PRO A 189 22.34 8.14 -5.57
N ALA A 190 22.35 6.92 -5.03
CA ALA A 190 23.53 6.04 -5.07
C ALA A 190 23.69 5.32 -6.41
N THR A 191 22.58 5.03 -7.11
CA THR A 191 22.60 4.23 -8.35
C THR A 191 22.14 5.00 -9.59
N GLY A 192 21.42 6.10 -9.42
CA GLY A 192 20.76 6.84 -10.49
C GLY A 192 19.49 6.17 -11.04
N ASN A 193 19.10 5.01 -10.49
CA ASN A 193 17.90 4.30 -10.93
C ASN A 193 16.64 4.97 -10.37
N GLU A 194 15.54 4.84 -11.10
CA GLU A 194 14.22 5.19 -10.60
C GLU A 194 13.84 4.27 -9.43
N LEU A 195 13.28 4.86 -8.37
CA LEU A 195 12.65 4.17 -7.26
C LEU A 195 11.15 4.34 -7.37
N VAL A 196 10.44 3.21 -7.44
CA VAL A 196 8.97 3.20 -7.45
C VAL A 196 8.43 2.44 -6.26
N GLN A 197 7.28 2.85 -5.74
CA GLN A 197 6.68 2.20 -4.58
C GLN A 197 6.26 0.76 -4.92
N LEU A 198 6.80 -0.20 -4.17
CA LEU A 198 6.40 -1.60 -4.18
C LEU A 198 5.12 -1.82 -3.36
N ARG A 199 5.08 -1.24 -2.14
CA ARG A 199 4.05 -1.55 -1.14
C ARG A 199 3.96 -0.47 -0.05
N ALA A 200 2.84 -0.43 0.66
CA ALA A 200 2.71 0.23 1.95
C ALA A 200 2.25 -0.74 3.06
N ALA A 201 2.57 -0.43 4.32
CA ALA A 201 1.99 -1.05 5.50
C ALA A 201 0.80 -0.19 5.89
N GLY A 202 -0.38 -0.76 5.62
CA GLY A 202 -1.64 -0.10 5.35
C GLY A 202 -1.95 -0.20 3.85
N GLY A 203 -2.95 -1.00 3.47
CA GLY A 203 -3.49 -1.08 2.11
C GLY A 203 -2.81 -2.13 1.22
N TYR A 204 -1.65 -2.66 1.64
CA TYR A 204 -0.78 -3.61 0.91
C TYR A 204 -0.21 -3.09 -0.41
N LEU A 205 -1.02 -2.45 -1.25
CA LEU A 205 -0.66 -1.94 -2.56
C LEU A 205 -0.48 -0.42 -2.54
N PRO A 206 0.38 0.14 -3.41
CA PRO A 206 0.50 1.57 -3.59
C PRO A 206 -0.87 2.24 -3.82
N TYR A 207 -1.04 3.46 -3.30
CA TYR A 207 -2.21 4.33 -3.51
C TYR A 207 -3.56 3.84 -2.93
N THR A 208 -3.59 2.68 -2.26
CA THR A 208 -4.81 2.11 -1.68
C THR A 208 -5.09 2.58 -0.26
N PHE A 209 -6.37 2.65 0.09
CA PHE A 209 -6.82 3.01 1.43
C PHE A 209 -6.93 1.80 2.36
N ALA A 210 -6.18 1.85 3.45
CA ALA A 210 -6.23 0.93 4.59
C ALA A 210 -7.25 1.35 5.65
N SER A 211 -7.58 0.44 6.58
CA SER A 211 -8.31 0.81 7.81
C SER A 211 -7.52 1.80 8.66
N GLY A 212 -8.17 2.84 9.19
CA GLY A 212 -7.58 3.84 10.10
C GLY A 212 -7.02 3.24 11.40
N SER A 213 -7.50 2.06 11.80
CA SER A 213 -6.97 1.30 12.95
C SER A 213 -5.82 0.35 12.58
N GLY A 214 -5.31 0.38 11.35
CA GLY A 214 -4.30 -0.54 10.83
C GLY A 214 -4.87 -1.88 10.33
N GLU A 215 -4.04 -2.64 9.61
CA GLU A 215 -4.40 -3.95 9.00
C GLU A 215 -3.57 -5.13 9.54
N GLY A 216 -2.72 -4.90 10.54
CA GLY A 216 -1.91 -5.95 11.16
C GLY A 216 -0.63 -6.29 10.39
N LEU A 217 -0.10 -5.36 9.59
CA LEU A 217 1.18 -5.48 8.88
C LEU A 217 2.38 -4.94 9.69
N GLY A 218 2.13 -4.56 10.93
CA GLY A 218 3.08 -3.98 11.87
C GLY A 218 2.69 -2.58 12.33
N GLU A 219 1.66 -1.98 11.71
CA GLU A 219 1.08 -0.72 12.16
C GLU A 219 0.43 -0.89 13.53
N PHE A 220 0.51 0.17 14.31
CA PHE A 220 -0.07 0.22 15.63
C PHE A 220 -0.93 1.46 15.75
N ALA A 221 -2.24 1.26 15.83
CA ALA A 221 -3.19 2.33 16.10
C ALA A 221 -3.39 2.46 17.60
N LEU A 222 -3.18 3.67 18.12
CA LEU A 222 -3.72 4.08 19.40
C LEU A 222 -5.06 4.78 19.13
N THR A 223 -6.12 3.98 19.14
CA THR A 223 -7.47 4.41 18.79
C THR A 223 -7.90 5.63 19.60
N GLY A 224 -8.43 6.64 18.91
CA GLY A 224 -8.77 7.94 19.48
C GLY A 224 -7.62 8.94 19.49
N SER A 225 -6.44 8.58 18.95
CA SER A 225 -5.27 9.47 18.95
C SER A 225 -4.44 9.40 17.67
N ASN A 226 -3.65 8.34 17.47
CA ASN A 226 -2.59 8.34 16.46
C ASN A 226 -2.36 6.95 15.87
N LEU A 227 -1.71 6.93 14.71
CA LEU A 227 -1.32 5.72 14.00
C LEU A 227 0.18 5.74 13.77
N GLN A 228 0.88 4.76 14.30
CA GLN A 228 2.33 4.67 14.21
C GLN A 228 2.77 3.38 13.53
N ARG A 229 4.06 3.31 13.19
CA ARG A 229 4.65 2.15 12.50
C ARG A 229 3.89 1.82 11.22
N THR A 230 3.52 2.84 10.45
CA THR A 230 3.20 2.63 9.04
C THR A 230 4.51 2.45 8.25
N GLY A 231 4.43 2.15 6.96
CA GLY A 231 5.65 1.95 6.18
C GLY A 231 5.44 2.03 4.68
N VAL A 232 6.47 2.44 3.95
CA VAL A 232 6.50 2.46 2.50
C VAL A 232 7.78 1.78 2.02
N TRP A 233 7.67 0.92 1.02
CA TRP A 233 8.81 0.20 0.45
C TRP A 233 8.90 0.52 -1.04
N LEU A 234 10.09 0.95 -1.48
CA LEU A 234 10.41 1.22 -2.88
C LEU A 234 11.43 0.19 -3.39
N TYR A 235 11.57 0.03 -4.70
CA TYR A 235 12.56 -0.87 -5.32
C TYR A 235 13.23 -0.22 -6.54
#